data_AF-A0A0T6UL45-F1
#
_entry.id   AF-A0A0T6UL45-F1
#
_cell.length_a   1.000
_cell.length_b   1.000
_cell.length_c   1.000
_cell.angle_alpha   90.00
_cell.angle_beta   90.00
_cell.angle_gamma   90.00
#
_symmetry.space_group_name_H-M   'P 1'
#
loop_
_entity.id
_entity.type
_entity.pdbx_description
1 polymer ?
#
loop_
_entity_poly.entity_id
_entity_poly.type
_entity_poly.pdbx_seq_one_letter_code
_entity_poly.pdbx_strand_id
1 'polypeptide(L)'
;MKKLAVTIGSLFGVFASIVGVVAIFFPDALNLQKNKIDSFEVEINTRADADALYKFLEEHPGKLVQLSVNVCSTREHSNAQPRLERLNYGLRVYHDDCDPSGEFMCTSDTYYFADYEDEKAHVWGWDKFGDCANGEDSGVNGVGGYFMVPEGAGFGQGNLEWMLDPVDAKEIALKNY
;
A
#
# COMPACT_ATOMS: atom_id res chain seq x y z
N MET A 1 -23.18 14.86 54.64
CA MET A 1 -21.82 14.73 54.06
C MET A 1 -21.29 13.28 54.06
N LYS A 2 -21.43 12.47 55.12
CA LYS A 2 -20.91 11.08 55.16
C LYS A 2 -21.50 10.10 54.12
N LYS A 3 -22.74 10.28 53.67
CA LYS A 3 -23.38 9.39 52.68
C LYS A 3 -22.82 9.55 51.25
N LEU A 4 -22.35 10.75 50.88
CA LEU A 4 -21.84 11.04 49.52
C LEU A 4 -20.48 10.38 49.27
N ALA A 5 -19.61 10.36 50.28
CA ALA A 5 -18.28 9.75 50.20
C ALA A 5 -18.33 8.21 50.04
N VAL A 6 -19.34 7.56 50.63
CA VAL A 6 -19.52 6.10 50.55
C VAL A 6 -20.02 5.67 49.16
N THR A 7 -20.90 6.45 48.54
CA THR A 7 -21.40 6.17 47.18
C THR A 7 -20.32 6.39 46.12
N ILE A 8 -19.48 7.42 46.28
CA ILE A 8 -18.36 7.67 45.36
C ILE A 8 -17.30 6.56 45.49
N GLY A 9 -16.96 6.14 46.72
CA GLY A 9 -16.02 5.04 46.94
C GLY A 9 -16.46 3.69 46.36
N SER A 10 -17.76 3.37 46.42
CA SER A 10 -18.28 2.11 45.85
C SER A 10 -18.30 2.12 44.32
N LEU A 11 -18.57 3.26 43.68
CA LEU A 11 -18.49 3.38 42.22
C LEU A 11 -17.04 3.21 41.74
N PHE A 12 -16.05 3.83 42.39
CA PHE A 12 -14.65 3.67 42.01
C PHE A 12 -14.14 2.23 42.18
N GLY A 13 -14.61 1.49 43.19
CA GLY A 13 -14.28 0.08 43.37
C GLY A 13 -14.81 -0.84 42.27
N VAL A 14 -16.02 -0.56 41.76
CA VAL A 14 -16.62 -1.31 40.63
C VAL A 14 -15.93 -0.97 39.32
N PHE A 15 -15.55 0.29 39.08
CA PHE A 15 -14.78 0.64 37.88
C PHE A 15 -13.37 0.04 37.90
N ALA A 16 -12.70 0.03 39.06
CA ALA A 16 -11.37 -0.58 39.19
C ALA A 16 -11.39 -2.10 38.96
N SER A 17 -12.43 -2.81 39.41
CA SER A 17 -12.55 -4.25 39.17
C SER A 17 -12.87 -4.55 37.71
N ILE A 18 -13.71 -3.76 37.04
CA ILE A 18 -13.99 -3.93 35.61
C ILE A 18 -12.73 -3.67 34.78
N VAL A 19 -11.99 -2.59 35.05
CA VAL A 19 -10.74 -2.28 34.34
C VAL A 19 -9.66 -3.32 34.62
N GLY A 20 -9.54 -3.81 35.86
CA GLY A 20 -8.60 -4.87 36.21
C GLY A 20 -8.92 -6.21 35.54
N VAL A 21 -10.21 -6.57 35.44
CA VAL A 21 -10.65 -7.79 34.74
C VAL A 21 -10.41 -7.64 33.23
N VAL A 22 -10.73 -6.49 32.63
CA VAL A 22 -10.46 -6.25 31.21
C VAL A 22 -8.95 -6.31 30.92
N ALA A 23 -8.09 -5.77 31.78
CA ALA A 23 -6.64 -5.83 31.59
C ALA A 23 -6.03 -7.24 31.72
N ILE A 24 -6.63 -8.11 32.55
CA ILE A 24 -6.16 -9.50 32.75
C ILE A 24 -6.62 -10.41 31.60
N PHE A 25 -7.86 -10.25 31.13
CA PHE A 25 -8.44 -11.14 30.11
C PHE A 25 -8.30 -10.62 28.68
N PHE A 26 -8.08 -9.31 28.53
CA PHE A 26 -7.83 -8.66 27.26
C PHE A 26 -6.63 -7.71 27.39
N PRO A 27 -5.42 -8.21 27.69
CA PRO A 27 -4.22 -7.39 27.64
C PRO A 27 -4.10 -6.69 26.26
N ASP A 28 -4.55 -7.37 25.21
CA ASP A 28 -4.60 -6.86 23.83
C ASP A 28 -5.62 -5.74 23.59
N ALA A 29 -6.68 -5.60 24.41
CA ALA A 29 -7.61 -4.47 24.30
C ALA A 29 -6.99 -3.16 24.81
N LEU A 30 -5.94 -3.24 25.62
CA LEU A 30 -5.10 -2.09 26.01
C LEU A 30 -3.84 -1.99 25.13
N ASN A 31 -3.48 -3.07 24.43
CA ASN A 31 -2.42 -3.13 23.43
C ASN A 31 -2.93 -2.79 22.00
N LEU A 32 -4.07 -2.12 21.91
CA LEU A 32 -4.71 -1.63 20.67
C LEU A 32 -3.95 -0.47 19.99
N GLN A 33 -2.69 -0.25 20.37
CA GLN A 33 -1.67 0.37 19.51
C GLN A 33 -0.89 -0.73 18.78
N LYS A 34 -1.58 -1.66 18.11
CA LYS A 34 -0.97 -2.31 16.95
C LYS A 34 -0.51 -1.18 16.04
N ASN A 35 0.77 -1.15 15.68
CA ASN A 35 1.31 -0.08 14.85
C ASN A 35 0.37 0.08 13.66
N LYS A 36 -0.21 1.27 13.53
CA LYS A 36 -1.15 1.53 12.45
C LYS A 36 -0.37 1.29 11.16
N ILE A 37 -0.73 0.25 10.41
CA ILE A 37 -0.14 -0.03 9.12
C ILE A 37 -0.42 1.19 8.24
N ASP A 38 0.64 1.83 7.75
CA ASP A 38 0.51 2.99 6.89
C ASP A 38 -0.08 2.55 5.56
N SER A 39 -1.03 3.34 5.07
CA SER A 39 -1.82 3.02 3.87
C SER A 39 -1.62 4.09 2.81
N PHE A 40 -1.43 3.66 1.56
CA PHE A 40 -1.31 4.53 0.41
C PHE A 40 -2.22 4.07 -0.72
N GLU A 41 -3.05 4.99 -1.21
CA GLU A 41 -3.97 4.79 -2.30
C GLU A 41 -3.66 5.80 -3.39
N VAL A 42 -3.47 5.33 -4.62
CA VAL A 42 -3.13 6.16 -5.76
C VAL A 42 -3.78 5.65 -7.04
N GLU A 43 -4.29 6.58 -7.83
CA GLU A 43 -4.66 6.37 -9.23
C GLU A 43 -3.60 7.06 -10.09
N ILE A 44 -2.82 6.29 -10.83
CA ILE A 44 -1.69 6.82 -11.61
C ILE A 44 -2.21 7.36 -12.94
N ASN A 45 -2.38 8.68 -12.98
CA ASN A 45 -2.81 9.43 -14.17
C ASN A 45 -1.73 10.38 -14.69
N THR A 46 -0.91 10.88 -13.78
CA THR A 46 0.11 11.90 -13.99
C THR A 46 1.45 11.46 -13.41
N ARG A 47 2.54 12.12 -13.81
CA ARG A 47 3.89 11.81 -13.30
C ARG A 47 3.94 12.03 -11.79
N ALA A 48 3.25 13.05 -11.29
CA ALA A 48 3.17 13.34 -9.86
C ALA A 48 2.54 12.18 -9.06
N ASP A 49 1.60 11.44 -9.63
CA ASP A 49 0.98 10.29 -8.97
C ASP A 49 1.98 9.14 -8.83
N ALA A 50 2.78 8.90 -9.87
CA ALA A 50 3.86 7.90 -9.82
C ALA A 50 4.98 8.32 -8.85
N ASP A 51 5.37 9.60 -8.84
CA ASP A 51 6.37 10.14 -7.90
C ASP A 51 5.86 10.06 -6.45
N ALA A 52 4.55 10.19 -6.23
CA ALA A 52 3.95 10.01 -4.91
C ALA A 52 4.05 8.55 -4.44
N LEU A 53 3.85 7.58 -5.33
CA LEU A 53 4.09 6.16 -5.02
C LEU A 53 5.56 5.92 -4.67
N TYR A 54 6.48 6.40 -5.50
CA TYR A 54 7.92 6.30 -5.23
C TYR A 54 8.28 6.82 -3.84
N LYS A 55 7.86 8.04 -3.55
CA LYS A 55 8.16 8.72 -2.29
C LYS A 55 7.54 7.99 -1.10
N PHE A 56 6.32 7.47 -1.24
CA PHE A 56 5.71 6.66 -0.19
C PHE A 56 6.56 5.44 0.15
N LEU A 57 7.07 4.72 -0.86
CA LEU A 57 7.95 3.56 -0.63
C LEU A 57 9.28 3.99 0.00
N GLU A 58 9.88 5.09 -0.44
CA GLU A 58 11.13 5.64 0.12
C GLU A 58 11.00 6.04 1.59
N GLU A 59 9.84 6.49 2.04
CA GLU A 59 9.58 6.87 3.43
C GLU A 59 9.31 5.65 4.35
N HIS A 60 9.14 4.45 3.79
CA HIS A 60 8.74 3.24 4.53
C HIS A 60 9.69 2.03 4.32
N PRO A 61 11.03 2.18 4.31
CA PRO A 61 11.94 1.06 4.10
C PRO A 61 11.80 0.01 5.22
N GLY A 62 11.77 -1.27 4.84
CA GLY A 62 11.68 -2.40 5.77
C GLY A 62 10.34 -2.51 6.52
N LYS A 63 9.31 -1.75 6.13
CA LYS A 63 8.00 -1.74 6.80
C LYS A 63 6.94 -2.49 6.01
N LEU A 64 5.96 -3.01 6.76
CA LEU A 64 4.69 -3.46 6.21
C LEU A 64 3.81 -2.24 5.89
N VAL A 65 3.32 -2.16 4.66
CA VAL A 65 2.40 -1.10 4.20
C VAL A 65 1.17 -1.72 3.53
N GLN A 66 0.08 -0.97 3.50
CA GLN A 66 -1.09 -1.30 2.71
C GLN A 66 -1.10 -0.43 1.44
N LEU A 67 -1.10 -1.05 0.27
CA LEU A 67 -1.15 -0.33 -1.02
C LEU A 67 -2.45 -0.61 -1.75
N SER A 68 -2.97 0.41 -2.43
CA SER A 68 -3.97 0.30 -3.49
C SER A 68 -3.51 1.17 -4.66
N VAL A 69 -3.00 0.54 -5.71
CA VAL A 69 -2.46 1.20 -6.89
C VAL A 69 -3.36 0.88 -8.07
N ASN A 70 -3.93 1.92 -8.68
CA ASN A 70 -4.82 1.81 -9.84
C ASN A 70 -4.21 2.50 -11.06
N VAL A 71 -4.46 1.95 -12.25
CA VAL A 71 -4.03 2.53 -13.53
C VAL A 71 -5.21 2.62 -14.50
N CYS A 72 -5.48 3.82 -15.03
CA CYS A 72 -6.50 4.08 -16.04
C CYS A 72 -5.94 3.88 -17.46
N SER A 73 -6.64 3.09 -18.30
CA SER A 73 -6.07 2.49 -19.51
C SER A 73 -6.40 3.20 -20.84
N THR A 74 -6.98 4.39 -20.83
CA THR A 74 -7.52 5.05 -22.04
C THR A 74 -6.58 5.98 -22.77
N ARG A 75 -5.33 6.12 -22.32
CA ARG A 75 -4.29 6.68 -23.19
C ARG A 75 -3.79 5.60 -24.14
N GLU A 76 -4.67 5.14 -25.03
CA GLU A 76 -4.18 4.72 -26.34
C GLU A 76 -3.36 5.89 -26.91
N HIS A 77 -2.15 5.58 -27.37
CA HIS A 77 -1.25 6.46 -28.11
C HIS A 77 -0.32 7.38 -27.29
N SER A 78 0.90 6.88 -27.06
CA SER A 78 2.22 7.52 -27.29
C SER A 78 2.58 8.90 -26.72
N ASN A 79 1.63 9.75 -26.34
CA ASN A 79 1.85 11.18 -26.01
C ASN A 79 1.37 11.54 -24.60
N ALA A 80 0.90 10.54 -23.86
CA ALA A 80 0.46 10.63 -22.50
C ALA A 80 1.63 10.49 -21.53
N GLN A 81 1.93 11.53 -20.76
CA GLN A 81 2.86 11.44 -19.63
C GLN A 81 2.09 11.19 -18.32
N PRO A 82 2.52 10.22 -17.50
CA PRO A 82 3.64 9.32 -17.70
C PRO A 82 3.23 8.16 -18.63
N ARG A 83 4.20 7.63 -19.39
CA ARG A 83 3.98 6.38 -20.13
C ARG A 83 4.07 5.22 -19.15
N LEU A 84 3.05 4.36 -19.18
CA LEU A 84 2.93 3.21 -18.31
C LEU A 84 2.98 1.92 -19.13
N GLU A 85 3.69 0.92 -18.62
CA GLU A 85 3.66 -0.45 -19.13
C GLU A 85 3.26 -1.40 -17.99
N ARG A 86 2.22 -2.20 -18.26
CA ARG A 86 1.79 -3.24 -17.33
C ARG A 86 2.62 -4.49 -17.59
N LEU A 87 3.22 -5.00 -16.52
CA LEU A 87 3.90 -6.29 -16.50
C LEU A 87 2.99 -7.31 -15.80
N ASN A 88 3.27 -8.60 -15.96
CA ASN A 88 2.45 -9.66 -15.35
C ASN A 88 2.39 -9.54 -13.81
N TYR A 89 3.49 -9.13 -13.20
CA TYR A 89 3.72 -9.06 -11.76
C TYR A 89 4.05 -7.64 -11.28
N GLY A 90 3.87 -6.62 -12.12
CA GLY A 90 4.33 -5.27 -11.79
C GLY A 90 3.88 -4.17 -12.74
N LEU A 91 4.25 -2.94 -12.39
CA LEU A 91 3.99 -1.73 -13.15
C LEU A 91 5.32 -1.05 -13.48
N ARG A 92 5.54 -0.71 -14.75
CA ARG A 92 6.67 0.11 -15.19
C ARG A 92 6.20 1.51 -15.57
N VAL A 93 6.85 2.52 -15.01
CA VAL A 93 6.63 3.94 -15.27
C VAL A 93 7.87 4.50 -15.97
N TYR A 94 7.71 4.91 -17.23
CA TYR A 94 8.81 5.51 -17.99
C TYR A 94 9.00 6.98 -17.58
N HIS A 95 10.26 7.40 -17.51
CA HIS A 95 10.64 8.79 -17.24
C HIS A 95 10.44 9.67 -18.49
N ASP A 96 10.30 10.98 -18.28
CA ASP A 96 9.92 11.95 -19.33
C ASP A 96 11.01 12.18 -20.40
N ASP A 97 12.21 11.66 -20.18
CA ASP A 97 13.36 11.68 -21.10
C ASP A 97 13.27 10.60 -22.20
N CYS A 98 12.20 9.82 -22.23
CA CYS A 98 12.00 8.75 -23.20
C CYS A 98 11.54 9.31 -24.57
N ASP A 99 12.47 9.42 -25.53
CA ASP A 99 12.15 9.75 -26.92
C ASP A 99 11.43 8.56 -27.60
N PRO A 100 10.21 8.75 -28.14
CA PRO A 100 9.48 7.71 -28.87
C PRO A 100 10.18 7.23 -30.16
N SER A 101 11.23 7.91 -30.63
CA SER A 101 12.02 7.50 -31.80
C SER A 101 12.92 6.28 -31.57
N GLY A 102 13.14 5.87 -30.31
CA GLY A 102 13.91 4.67 -29.96
C GLY A 102 15.44 4.86 -30.00
N GLU A 103 15.94 6.09 -30.11
CA GLU A 103 17.39 6.35 -30.21
C GLU A 103 18.11 6.40 -28.85
N PHE A 104 17.39 6.46 -27.71
CA PHE A 104 17.98 6.50 -26.36
C PHE A 104 17.42 5.41 -25.43
N MET A 105 18.28 4.89 -24.54
CA MET A 105 17.85 4.01 -23.45
C MET A 105 16.98 4.80 -22.47
N CYS A 106 15.69 4.48 -22.39
CA CYS A 106 14.80 5.12 -21.42
C CYS A 106 15.07 4.60 -20.01
N THR A 107 15.11 5.52 -19.05
CA THR A 107 15.05 5.15 -17.63
C THR A 107 13.60 4.93 -17.22
N SER A 108 13.38 4.05 -16.26
CA SER A 108 12.06 3.77 -15.72
C SER A 108 12.12 3.39 -14.25
N ASP A 109 11.00 3.57 -13.57
CA ASP A 109 10.74 3.00 -12.26
C ASP A 109 9.84 1.79 -12.46
N THR A 110 10.26 0.62 -11.98
CA THR A 110 9.45 -0.59 -12.02
C THR A 110 9.07 -1.02 -10.62
N TYR A 111 7.78 -1.25 -10.41
CA TYR A 111 7.19 -1.69 -9.15
C TYR A 111 6.68 -3.12 -9.33
N TYR A 112 7.36 -4.09 -8.73
CA TYR A 112 6.95 -5.49 -8.73
C TYR A 112 6.14 -5.77 -7.47
N PHE A 113 4.93 -6.28 -7.65
CA PHE A 113 3.97 -6.59 -6.57
C PHE A 113 3.86 -8.10 -6.28
N ALA A 114 4.61 -8.91 -7.02
CA ALA A 114 4.75 -10.34 -6.80
C ALA A 114 6.12 -10.80 -7.31
N ASP A 115 6.55 -11.95 -6.81
CA ASP A 115 7.76 -12.64 -7.26
C ASP A 115 7.61 -13.08 -8.73
N TYR A 116 8.69 -12.92 -9.50
CA TYR A 116 8.80 -13.35 -10.89
C TYR A 116 8.63 -14.87 -11.06
N GLU A 117 8.95 -15.66 -10.04
CA GLU A 117 8.85 -17.12 -10.09
C GLU A 117 7.42 -17.65 -9.95
N ASP A 118 6.46 -16.81 -9.54
CA ASP A 118 5.04 -17.20 -9.48
C ASP A 118 4.33 -16.90 -10.81
N GLU A 119 4.45 -17.83 -11.77
CA GLU A 119 3.81 -17.77 -13.09
C GLU A 119 2.27 -17.65 -13.04
N LYS A 120 1.64 -17.79 -11.86
CA LYS A 120 0.20 -17.63 -11.65
C LYS A 120 -0.18 -16.32 -10.97
N ALA A 121 0.78 -15.50 -10.55
CA ALA A 121 0.53 -14.23 -9.87
C ALA A 121 0.18 -13.13 -10.88
N HIS A 122 -0.99 -13.24 -11.52
CA HIS A 122 -1.64 -12.05 -12.05
C HIS A 122 -2.12 -11.20 -10.87
N VAL A 123 -1.34 -10.17 -10.54
CA VAL A 123 -1.61 -9.26 -9.42
C VAL A 123 -2.74 -8.26 -9.71
N TRP A 124 -3.12 -8.14 -10.98
CA TRP A 124 -4.14 -7.21 -11.45
C TRP A 124 -5.55 -7.78 -11.27
N GLY A 125 -6.35 -7.12 -10.44
CA GLY A 125 -7.77 -7.42 -10.23
C GLY A 125 -8.69 -6.39 -10.90
N TRP A 126 -9.92 -6.84 -11.22
CA TRP A 126 -11.02 -6.00 -11.72
C TRP A 126 -11.88 -5.41 -10.57
N ASP A 127 -11.65 -5.88 -9.34
CA ASP A 127 -12.48 -5.60 -8.18
C ASP A 127 -11.87 -4.49 -7.29
N LYS A 128 -12.12 -3.22 -7.64
CA LYS A 128 -12.57 -2.13 -6.74
C LYS A 128 -11.98 -0.72 -6.98
N PHE A 129 -12.95 0.21 -7.02
CA PHE A 129 -12.94 1.67 -6.77
C PHE A 129 -12.15 2.58 -7.71
N GLY A 130 -12.81 2.96 -8.80
CA GLY A 130 -12.54 4.20 -9.50
C GLY A 130 -13.22 4.21 -10.87
N ASP A 131 -14.26 5.03 -11.04
CA ASP A 131 -14.44 5.65 -12.35
C ASP A 131 -13.19 6.52 -12.54
N CYS A 132 -12.43 6.33 -13.61
CA CYS A 132 -11.30 7.21 -13.88
C CYS A 132 -11.78 8.66 -13.78
N ALA A 133 -10.99 9.56 -13.18
CA ALA A 133 -11.45 10.92 -12.86
C ALA A 133 -12.00 11.72 -14.07
N ASN A 134 -11.76 11.24 -15.30
CA ASN A 134 -12.27 11.75 -16.56
C ASN A 134 -13.63 11.14 -17.02
N GLY A 135 -14.28 10.30 -16.20
CA GLY A 135 -15.59 9.71 -16.48
C GLY A 135 -15.57 8.57 -17.52
N GLU A 136 -14.42 7.91 -17.70
CA GLU A 136 -14.25 6.86 -18.69
C GLU A 136 -14.41 5.45 -18.09
N ASP A 137 -15.21 4.61 -18.76
CA ASP A 137 -15.31 3.16 -18.52
C ASP A 137 -14.05 2.46 -19.07
N SER A 138 -12.91 2.68 -18.42
CA SER A 138 -11.69 1.90 -18.66
C SER A 138 -11.52 0.94 -17.50
N GLY A 139 -11.70 -0.35 -17.76
CA GLY A 139 -11.71 -1.40 -16.73
C GLY A 139 -10.57 -1.24 -15.74
N VAL A 140 -10.96 -1.02 -14.47
CA VAL A 140 -10.08 -0.79 -13.32
C VAL A 140 -9.09 -1.96 -13.23
N ASN A 141 -7.82 -1.71 -13.55
CA ASN A 141 -6.73 -2.65 -13.27
C ASN A 141 -6.02 -2.14 -12.02
N GLY A 142 -6.35 -2.75 -10.89
CA GLY A 142 -5.80 -2.39 -9.59
C GLY A 142 -4.94 -3.51 -9.02
N VAL A 143 -3.89 -3.12 -8.29
CA VAL A 143 -3.21 -3.99 -7.33
C VAL A 143 -3.51 -3.45 -5.93
N GLY A 144 -4.08 -4.29 -5.09
CA GLY A 144 -4.40 -3.96 -3.71
C GLY A 144 -3.92 -5.06 -2.77
N GLY A 145 -3.32 -4.68 -1.65
CA GLY A 145 -2.82 -5.67 -0.69
C GLY A 145 -1.91 -5.08 0.38
N TYR A 146 -1.28 -5.98 1.11
CA TYR A 146 -0.25 -5.66 2.07
C TYR A 146 1.10 -6.10 1.52
N PHE A 147 2.10 -5.25 1.69
CA PHE A 147 3.41 -5.47 1.10
C PHE A 147 4.51 -5.11 2.10
N MET A 148 5.57 -5.92 2.16
CA MET A 148 6.83 -5.48 2.75
C MET A 148 7.57 -4.63 1.74
N VAL A 149 7.96 -3.43 2.17
CA VAL A 149 8.83 -2.54 1.39
C VAL A 149 10.29 -2.95 1.62
N PRO A 150 11.11 -3.10 0.57
CA PRO A 150 12.53 -3.39 0.74
C PRO A 150 13.24 -2.21 1.41
N GLU A 151 14.45 -2.43 1.94
CA GLU A 151 15.27 -1.36 2.55
C GLU A 151 15.63 -0.22 1.57
N GLY A 152 15.47 -0.46 0.27
CA GLY A 152 15.57 0.54 -0.78
C GLY A 152 15.27 -0.06 -2.15
N ALA A 153 15.13 0.80 -3.15
CA ALA A 153 15.03 0.37 -4.54
C ALA A 153 16.32 -0.33 -5.00
N GLY A 154 16.16 -1.41 -5.76
CA GLY A 154 17.23 -2.00 -6.54
C GLY A 154 17.52 -1.20 -7.81
N PHE A 155 18.57 -1.60 -8.53
CA PHE A 155 18.92 -1.02 -9.82
C PHE A 155 19.23 -2.10 -10.85
N GLY A 156 18.46 -2.15 -11.93
CA GLY A 156 18.54 -3.18 -12.97
C GLY A 156 18.52 -2.57 -14.38
N GLN A 157 19.55 -2.81 -15.18
CA GLN A 157 19.64 -2.37 -16.59
C GLN A 157 19.31 -0.89 -16.86
N GLY A 158 19.60 0.01 -15.90
CA GLY A 158 19.30 1.44 -16.04
C GLY A 158 17.98 1.88 -15.39
N ASN A 159 17.27 0.98 -14.72
CA ASN A 159 15.96 1.23 -14.11
C ASN A 159 16.04 1.11 -12.60
N LEU A 160 15.25 1.92 -11.89
CA LEU A 160 14.97 1.74 -10.47
C LEU A 160 13.90 0.65 -10.32
N GLU A 161 14.12 -0.27 -9.39
CA GLU A 161 13.24 -1.42 -9.20
C GLU A 161 12.83 -1.56 -7.75
N TRP A 162 11.53 -1.49 -7.49
CA TRP A 162 10.93 -1.80 -6.20
C TRP A 162 10.40 -3.24 -6.24
N MET A 163 11.02 -4.13 -5.48
CA MET A 163 10.54 -5.50 -5.29
C MET A 163 9.74 -5.56 -3.99
N LEU A 164 8.41 -5.48 -4.12
CA LEU A 164 7.49 -5.50 -2.98
C LEU A 164 7.07 -6.94 -2.70
N ASP A 165 7.29 -7.40 -1.47
CA ASP A 165 6.91 -8.77 -1.10
C ASP A 165 5.46 -8.78 -0.59
N PRO A 166 4.52 -9.45 -1.29
CA PRO A 166 3.14 -9.51 -0.83
C PRO A 166 3.05 -10.31 0.48
N VAL A 167 2.29 -9.78 1.45
CA VAL A 167 2.06 -10.42 2.74
C VAL A 167 0.59 -10.80 2.88
N ASP A 168 0.33 -12.07 3.16
CA ASP A 168 -1.04 -12.54 3.33
C ASP A 168 -1.61 -12.14 4.69
N ALA A 169 -2.93 -11.91 4.74
CA ALA A 169 -3.62 -11.48 5.95
C ALA A 169 -3.44 -12.45 7.14
N LYS A 170 -3.22 -13.75 6.87
CA LYS A 170 -2.98 -14.74 7.92
C LYS A 170 -1.56 -14.60 8.48
N GLU A 171 -0.55 -14.33 7.65
CA GLU A 171 0.79 -13.99 8.15
C GLU A 171 0.78 -12.71 8.99
N ILE A 172 0.05 -11.67 8.58
CA ILE A 172 -0.09 -10.43 9.36
C ILE A 172 -0.68 -10.72 10.74
N ALA A 173 -1.72 -11.56 10.79
CA ALA A 173 -2.37 -11.95 12.04
C ALA A 173 -1.45 -12.79 12.96
N LEU A 174 -0.47 -13.51 12.39
CA LEU A 174 0.44 -14.39 13.14
C LEU A 174 1.70 -13.69 13.63
N LYS A 175 2.24 -12.74 12.85
CA LYS A 175 3.54 -12.11 13.13
C LYS A 175 3.44 -10.81 13.93
N ASN A 176 2.24 -10.26 14.17
CA ASN A 176 2.02 -9.01 14.93
C ASN A 176 2.95 -7.87 14.48
N TYR A 177 2.97 -7.60 13.17
CA TYR A 177 3.64 -6.43 12.60
C TYR A 177 3.14 -5.10 13.22
#